data_AF-A0A1L1PAG7-F1
#
_entry.id   AF-A0A1L1PAG7-F1
#
_cell.length_a   1.000
_cell.length_b   1.000
_cell.length_c   1.000
_cell.angle_alpha   90.00
_cell.angle_beta   90.00
_cell.angle_gamma   90.00
#
_symmetry.space_group_name_H-M   'P 1'
#
loop_
_entity.id
_entity.type
_entity.pdbx_description
1 polymer ?
#
loop_
_entity_poly.entity_id
_entity_poly.type
_entity_poly.pdbx_seq_one_letter_code
_entity_poly.pdbx_strand_id
1 'polypeptide(L)'
;MFATQSNIVGNPADGLTAVLICTRKPFKPFIVQPRRDFTLTAQFDPTNPTVFNKNKFEFGSDGRVGVGFGPWMLAVGIFGELTPAKYAEARAKMHGFTSDVGRKLGVTGDVLMVGTASEAAALEILSADRTTGGKTNIWRGTAQMMLYPYL
;
A
#
# COMPACT_ATOMS: atom_id res chain seq x y z
N MET A 1 27.64 13.49 10.98
CA MET A 1 26.44 13.93 11.70
C MET A 1 25.25 13.32 10.97
N PHE A 2 24.57 12.35 11.56
CA PHE A 2 23.44 11.68 10.89
C PHE A 2 22.25 12.65 10.86
N ALA A 3 21.80 13.05 9.67
CA ALA A 3 20.59 13.84 9.54
C ALA A 3 19.38 12.93 9.80
N THR A 4 18.42 13.38 10.62
CA THR A 4 17.17 12.65 10.84
C THR A 4 16.45 12.47 9.51
N GLN A 5 16.30 11.24 9.08
CA GLN A 5 15.52 10.91 7.89
C GLN A 5 14.11 10.48 8.33
N SER A 6 13.11 10.89 7.55
CA SER A 6 11.70 10.63 7.83
C SER A 6 10.97 10.30 6.53
N ASN A 7 10.00 9.39 6.61
CA ASN A 7 9.14 8.98 5.51
C ASN A 7 7.74 9.62 5.58
N ILE A 8 7.61 10.76 6.26
CA ILE A 8 6.35 11.48 6.47
C ILE A 8 6.33 12.74 5.61
N VAL A 9 5.27 12.96 4.84
CA VAL A 9 4.97 14.21 4.13
C VAL A 9 3.73 14.85 4.76
N GLY A 10 3.84 16.11 5.19
CA GLY A 10 2.80 16.78 5.97
C GLY A 10 2.97 16.60 7.48
N ASN A 11 1.94 16.97 8.25
CA ASN A 11 1.92 16.87 9.70
C ASN A 11 1.24 15.55 10.14
N PRO A 12 1.88 14.70 10.96
CA PRO A 12 1.29 13.45 11.44
C PRO A 12 -0.07 13.60 12.14
N ALA A 13 -0.37 14.77 12.69
CA ALA A 13 -1.64 15.04 13.38
C ALA A 13 -2.85 15.11 12.43
N ASP A 14 -2.65 15.34 11.14
CA ASP A 14 -3.72 15.56 10.16
C ASP A 14 -4.36 14.24 9.66
N GLY A 15 -3.90 13.10 10.16
CA GLY A 15 -4.35 11.77 9.74
C GLY A 15 -3.68 11.29 8.46
N LEU A 16 -3.62 9.95 8.30
CA LEU A 16 -3.02 9.32 7.12
C LEU A 16 -4.02 9.29 5.97
N THR A 17 -3.64 9.84 4.83
CA THR A 17 -4.56 9.96 3.68
C THR A 17 -4.14 9.07 2.52
N ALA A 18 -2.84 8.93 2.28
CA ALA A 18 -2.31 8.03 1.27
C ALA A 18 -0.91 7.53 1.62
N VAL A 19 -0.52 6.38 1.08
CA VAL A 19 0.84 5.84 1.21
C VAL A 19 1.41 5.59 -0.17
N LEU A 20 2.53 6.23 -0.48
CA LEU A 20 3.31 5.96 -1.68
C LEU A 20 4.33 4.87 -1.38
N ILE A 21 4.23 3.77 -2.12
CA ILE A 21 4.94 2.52 -1.84
C ILE A 21 5.83 2.18 -3.03
N CYS A 22 7.02 1.64 -2.76
CA CYS A 22 7.93 1.09 -3.75
C CYS A 22 7.93 -0.45 -3.68
N THR A 23 7.39 -1.12 -4.69
CA THR A 23 7.33 -2.58 -4.81
C THR A 23 8.34 -3.15 -5.80
N ARG A 24 9.04 -2.32 -6.59
CA ARG A 24 10.00 -2.79 -7.61
C ARG A 24 11.33 -3.30 -7.06
N LYS A 25 11.64 -3.03 -5.79
CA LYS A 25 12.87 -3.48 -5.15
C LYS A 25 12.79 -4.97 -4.75
N PRO A 26 13.95 -5.64 -4.59
CA PRO A 26 13.98 -7.04 -4.16
C PRO A 26 13.37 -7.19 -2.76
N PHE A 27 13.70 -6.28 -1.84
CA PHE A 27 12.99 -6.17 -0.58
C PHE A 27 11.65 -5.49 -0.78
N LYS A 28 10.60 -6.11 -0.27
CA LYS A 28 9.25 -5.56 -0.29
C LYS A 28 8.97 -4.75 0.98
N PRO A 29 8.11 -3.73 0.91
CA PRO A 29 7.72 -2.91 2.06
C PRO A 29 6.91 -3.71 3.09
N PHE A 30 6.18 -4.74 2.63
CA PHE A 30 5.53 -5.72 3.48
C PHE A 30 6.03 -7.11 3.12
N ILE A 31 6.40 -7.89 4.13
CA ILE A 31 6.95 -9.22 3.96
C ILE A 31 6.00 -10.20 4.63
N VAL A 32 5.39 -11.05 3.81
CA VAL A 32 4.54 -12.15 4.27
C VAL A 32 5.39 -13.40 4.32
N GLN A 33 5.48 -14.01 5.51
CA GLN A 33 6.17 -15.28 5.74
C GLN A 33 5.12 -16.37 5.99
N PRO A 34 4.70 -17.12 4.96
CA PRO A 34 3.88 -18.31 5.17
C PRO A 34 4.73 -19.39 5.85
N ARG A 35 4.21 -19.97 6.93
CA ARG A 35 4.81 -21.13 7.62
C ARG A 35 4.06 -22.42 7.32
N ARG A 36 2.75 -22.31 7.09
CA ARG A 36 1.87 -23.36 6.55
C ARG A 36 0.89 -22.68 5.62
N ASP A 37 0.83 -23.15 4.39
CA ASP A 37 -0.13 -22.65 3.40
C ASP A 37 -1.56 -22.92 3.85
N PHE A 38 -2.49 -22.07 3.41
CA PHE A 38 -3.90 -22.23 3.74
C PHE A 38 -4.45 -23.45 3.01
N THR A 39 -4.84 -24.47 3.79
CA THR A 39 -5.54 -25.63 3.27
C THR A 39 -7.01 -25.51 3.64
N LEU A 40 -7.86 -25.56 2.61
CA LEU A 40 -9.31 -25.63 2.79
C LEU A 40 -9.68 -27.09 3.00
N THR A 41 -10.13 -27.42 4.19
CA THR A 41 -10.69 -28.73 4.51
C THR A 41 -12.20 -28.61 4.52
N ALA A 42 -12.86 -29.40 3.66
CA ALA A 42 -14.31 -29.40 3.55
C ALA A 42 -14.85 -30.78 3.93
N GLN A 43 -15.88 -30.80 4.78
CA GLN A 43 -16.57 -32.03 5.14
C GLN A 43 -17.92 -32.10 4.40
N PHE A 44 -17.92 -32.79 3.26
CA PHE A 44 -19.07 -32.93 2.37
C PHE A 44 -19.88 -34.22 2.57
N ASP A 45 -19.64 -34.96 3.65
CA ASP A 45 -20.28 -36.26 3.86
C ASP A 45 -21.78 -36.09 4.22
N PRO A 46 -22.72 -36.56 3.37
CA PRO A 46 -24.16 -36.45 3.64
C PRO A 46 -24.63 -37.32 4.81
N THR A 47 -23.82 -38.27 5.27
CA THR A 47 -24.14 -39.12 6.43
C THR A 47 -23.74 -38.48 7.77
N ASN A 48 -23.04 -37.35 7.76
CA ASN A 48 -22.64 -36.67 8.98
C ASN A 48 -23.89 -36.07 9.69
N PRO A 49 -24.04 -36.29 11.02
CA PRO A 49 -25.17 -35.78 11.80
C PRO A 49 -25.34 -34.25 11.73
N THR A 50 -24.28 -33.48 11.48
CA THR A 50 -24.39 -32.03 11.27
C THR A 50 -25.08 -31.69 9.95
N VAL A 51 -24.76 -32.41 8.87
CA VAL A 51 -25.37 -32.21 7.56
C VAL A 51 -26.82 -32.67 7.59
N PHE A 52 -27.11 -33.86 8.16
CA PHE A 52 -28.46 -34.42 8.19
C PHE A 52 -29.42 -33.64 9.10
N ASN A 53 -28.99 -33.23 10.30
CA ASN A 53 -29.89 -32.57 11.26
C ASN A 53 -29.97 -31.05 11.06
N LYS A 54 -28.94 -30.42 10.50
CA LYS A 54 -28.85 -28.94 10.39
C LYS A 54 -28.76 -28.44 8.96
N ASN A 55 -28.68 -29.31 7.95
CA ASN A 55 -28.53 -28.95 6.53
C ASN A 55 -27.36 -27.97 6.29
N LYS A 56 -26.23 -28.17 6.97
CA LYS A 56 -25.04 -27.31 6.87
C LYS A 56 -23.80 -28.13 6.55
N PHE A 57 -23.00 -27.66 5.59
CA PHE A 57 -21.65 -28.17 5.31
C PHE A 57 -20.62 -27.32 6.03
N GLU A 58 -19.65 -27.98 6.66
CA GLU A 58 -18.59 -27.30 7.41
C GLU A 58 -17.33 -27.16 6.56
N PHE A 59 -16.76 -25.95 6.61
CA PHE A 59 -15.53 -25.59 5.93
C PHE A 59 -14.55 -25.06 6.95
N GLY A 60 -13.40 -25.73 7.06
CA GLY A 60 -12.26 -25.29 7.84
C GLY A 60 -11.20 -24.67 6.93
N SER A 61 -10.50 -23.67 7.46
CA SER A 61 -9.23 -23.20 6.90
C SER A 61 -8.17 -23.29 7.99
N ASP A 62 -7.16 -24.13 7.79
CA ASP A 62 -5.95 -24.13 8.63
C ASP A 62 -4.81 -23.51 7.83
N GLY A 63 -4.10 -22.58 8.46
CA GLY A 63 -2.98 -21.88 7.88
C GLY A 63 -2.25 -21.07 8.95
N ARG A 64 -0.94 -20.91 8.76
CA ARG A 64 -0.12 -20.12 9.68
C ARG A 64 0.79 -19.19 8.90
N VAL A 65 0.59 -17.89 9.10
CA VAL A 65 1.33 -16.83 8.41
C VAL A 65 1.83 -15.81 9.43
N GLY A 66 3.04 -15.29 9.19
CA GLY A 66 3.55 -14.09 9.83
C GLY A 66 3.60 -12.94 8.82
N VAL A 67 3.33 -11.71 9.28
CA VAL A 67 3.47 -10.50 8.46
C VAL A 67 4.42 -9.55 9.20
N GLY A 68 5.38 -9.00 8.47
CA GLY A 68 6.34 -8.03 8.99
C GLY A 68 6.52 -6.85 8.04
N PHE A 69 7.09 -5.78 8.58
CA PHE A 69 7.46 -4.61 7.81
C PHE A 69 8.87 -4.75 7.23
N GLY A 70 9.03 -4.36 5.98
CA GLY A 70 10.33 -4.21 5.34
C GLY A 70 11.00 -2.88 5.72
N PRO A 71 12.05 -2.49 4.98
CA PRO A 71 12.72 -1.20 5.19
C PRO A 71 11.76 -0.03 5.06
N TRP A 72 11.76 0.87 6.05
CA TRP A 72 10.86 2.02 6.14
C TRP A 72 11.00 3.01 4.96
N MET A 73 12.17 3.06 4.31
CA MET A 73 12.44 3.91 3.14
C MET A 73 11.61 3.53 1.90
N LEU A 74 11.00 2.34 1.88
CA LEU A 74 10.19 1.86 0.76
C LEU A 74 8.73 2.31 0.81
N ALA A 75 8.30 2.98 1.88
CA ALA A 75 6.95 3.51 2.00
C ALA A 75 6.99 4.92 2.59
N VAL A 76 6.33 5.86 1.93
CA VAL A 76 6.19 7.26 2.37
C VAL A 76 4.72 7.57 2.59
N GLY A 77 4.39 8.01 3.81
CA GLY A 77 3.04 8.42 4.18
C GLY A 77 2.79 9.88 3.82
N ILE A 78 1.63 10.14 3.23
CA ILE A 78 1.09 11.48 2.98
C ILE A 78 0.00 11.73 4.02
N PHE A 79 0.20 12.76 4.82
CA PHE A 79 -0.72 13.16 5.88
C PHE A 79 -1.48 14.42 5.49
N GLY A 80 -2.77 14.44 5.84
CA GLY A 80 -3.75 15.44 5.39
C GLY A 80 -4.05 15.37 3.89
N GLU A 81 -4.76 16.37 3.36
CA GLU A 81 -5.32 16.34 2.00
C GLU A 81 -4.33 15.95 0.90
N LEU A 82 -4.76 15.03 0.02
CA LEU A 82 -3.98 14.56 -1.12
C LEU A 82 -4.02 15.58 -2.26
N THR A 83 -2.91 16.30 -2.45
CA THR A 83 -2.75 17.28 -3.55
C THR A 83 -1.61 16.88 -4.49
N PRO A 84 -1.59 17.36 -5.74
CA PRO A 84 -0.48 17.13 -6.67
C PRO A 84 0.88 17.60 -6.11
N ALA A 85 0.89 18.66 -5.30
CA ALA A 85 2.10 19.16 -4.65
C ALA A 85 2.65 18.18 -3.61
N LYS A 86 1.79 17.67 -2.70
CA LYS A 86 2.22 16.66 -1.72
C LYS A 86 2.65 15.36 -2.38
N TYR A 87 2.02 14.99 -3.50
CA TYR A 87 2.44 13.83 -4.28
C TYR A 87 3.85 14.00 -4.86
N ALA A 88 4.16 15.18 -5.40
CA ALA A 88 5.49 15.51 -5.90
C ALA A 88 6.54 15.49 -4.77
N GLU A 89 6.21 16.04 -3.60
CA GLU A 89 7.07 15.99 -2.41
C GLU A 89 7.33 14.55 -1.94
N ALA A 90 6.29 13.70 -1.91
CA ALA A 90 6.43 12.30 -1.55
C ALA A 90 7.38 11.54 -2.49
N ARG A 91 7.26 11.79 -3.79
CA ARG A 91 8.21 11.24 -4.78
C ARG A 91 9.61 11.76 -4.58
N ALA A 92 9.78 13.06 -4.39
CA ALA A 92 11.09 13.68 -4.17
C ALA A 92 11.77 13.09 -2.92
N LYS A 93 11.03 12.86 -1.83
CA LYS A 93 11.56 12.21 -0.63
C LYS A 93 12.01 10.77 -0.91
N MET A 94 11.21 9.97 -1.62
CA MET A 94 11.62 8.61 -2.00
C MET A 94 12.91 8.58 -2.82
N HIS A 95 13.06 9.53 -3.76
CA HIS A 95 14.27 9.66 -4.56
C HIS A 95 15.47 10.20 -3.77
N GLY A 96 15.22 10.93 -2.68
CA GLY A 96 16.21 11.56 -1.82
C GLY A 96 16.87 10.64 -0.79
N PHE A 97 16.31 9.45 -0.55
CA PHE A 97 16.88 8.52 0.42
C PHE A 97 18.28 8.03 -0.01
N THR A 98 19.23 8.19 0.91
CA THR A 98 20.64 7.82 0.75
C THR A 98 21.03 6.79 1.80
N SER A 99 21.99 5.93 1.47
CA SER A 99 22.64 5.05 2.45
C SER A 99 23.59 5.84 3.34
N ASP A 100 24.09 5.21 4.40
CA ASP A 100 25.07 5.82 5.32
C ASP A 100 26.37 6.27 4.62
N VAL A 101 26.66 5.71 3.44
CA VAL A 101 27.82 6.05 2.59
C VAL A 101 27.46 7.11 1.53
N GLY A 102 26.27 7.72 1.60
CA GLY A 102 25.81 8.76 0.68
C GLY A 102 25.34 8.25 -0.69
N ARG A 103 25.27 6.93 -0.90
CA ARG A 103 24.78 6.36 -2.17
C ARG A 103 23.26 6.45 -2.22
N LYS A 104 22.71 6.99 -3.32
CA LYS A 104 21.25 6.98 -3.56
C LYS A 104 20.74 5.54 -3.65
N LEU A 105 19.66 5.26 -2.92
CA LEU A 105 19.05 3.92 -2.90
C LEU A 105 18.24 3.62 -4.18
N GLY A 106 17.92 4.67 -4.95
CA GLY A 106 17.15 4.57 -6.20
C GLY A 106 15.75 4.00 -5.95
N VAL A 107 15.12 4.36 -4.83
CA VAL A 107 13.75 3.99 -4.50
C VAL A 107 12.80 4.90 -5.29
N THR A 108 11.81 4.31 -5.93
CA THR A 108 10.83 5.03 -6.75
C THR A 108 9.44 4.51 -6.43
N GLY A 109 8.53 5.37 -5.99
CA GLY A 109 7.15 4.99 -5.68
C GLY A 109 6.40 4.57 -6.95
N ASP A 110 5.84 3.37 -6.92
CA ASP A 110 5.13 2.76 -8.04
C ASP A 110 3.68 2.40 -7.70
N VAL A 111 3.35 2.23 -6.42
CA VAL A 111 1.98 1.98 -5.97
C VAL A 111 1.56 3.11 -5.03
N LEU A 112 0.42 3.74 -5.30
CA LEU A 112 -0.21 4.68 -4.39
C LEU A 112 -1.42 4.00 -3.74
N MET A 113 -1.31 3.70 -2.45
CA MET A 113 -2.40 3.18 -1.64
C MET A 113 -3.23 4.35 -1.09
N VAL A 114 -4.54 4.32 -1.30
CA VAL A 114 -5.45 5.42 -0.94
C VAL A 114 -6.74 4.84 -0.32
N GLY A 115 -7.27 5.53 0.69
CA GLY A 115 -8.60 5.24 1.25
C GLY A 115 -9.74 5.73 0.35
N THR A 116 -10.97 5.30 0.63
CA THR A 116 -12.16 5.64 -0.18
C THR A 116 -12.42 7.15 -0.22
N ALA A 117 -12.15 7.87 0.87
CA ALA A 117 -12.38 9.31 0.96
C ALA A 117 -11.49 10.14 0.00
N SER A 118 -10.33 9.63 -0.41
CA SER A 118 -9.37 10.33 -1.27
C SER A 118 -9.23 9.71 -2.66
N GLU A 119 -10.13 8.80 -3.02
CA GLU A 119 -10.16 8.13 -4.32
C GLU A 119 -10.27 9.13 -5.48
N ALA A 120 -11.18 10.10 -5.38
CA ALA A 120 -11.37 11.11 -6.42
C ALA A 120 -10.09 11.94 -6.68
N ALA A 121 -9.42 12.38 -5.61
CA ALA A 121 -8.15 13.10 -5.70
C ALA A 121 -7.03 12.24 -6.31
N ALA A 122 -6.98 10.95 -5.95
CA ALA A 122 -6.00 10.02 -6.50
C ALA A 122 -6.21 9.76 -7.99
N LEU A 123 -7.47 9.64 -8.44
CA LEU A 123 -7.82 9.48 -9.84
C LEU A 123 -7.49 10.73 -10.66
N GLU A 124 -7.71 11.93 -10.11
CA GLU A 124 -7.28 13.17 -10.77
C GLU A 124 -5.75 13.22 -10.95
N ILE A 125 -4.98 12.80 -9.94
CA ILE A 125 -3.52 12.83 -10.00
C ILE A 125 -2.96 11.76 -10.94
N LEU A 126 -3.49 10.53 -10.91
CA LEU A 126 -2.87 9.38 -11.58
C LEU A 126 -3.47 9.04 -12.94
N SER A 127 -4.77 9.31 -13.15
CA SER A 127 -5.52 8.82 -14.30
C SER A 127 -6.05 9.93 -15.20
N ALA A 128 -6.35 11.12 -14.67
CA ALA A 128 -6.89 12.20 -15.49
C ALA A 128 -5.86 12.72 -16.51
N ASP A 129 -6.30 12.93 -17.75
CA ASP A 129 -5.46 13.48 -18.83
C ASP A 129 -5.13 14.97 -18.62
N ARG A 130 -6.03 15.69 -17.94
CA ARG A 130 -5.89 17.11 -17.66
C ARG A 130 -6.19 17.41 -16.19
N THR A 131 -5.38 18.29 -15.62
CA THR A 131 -5.58 18.84 -14.27
C THR A 131 -6.60 19.99 -14.31
N THR A 132 -7.16 20.33 -13.14
CA THR A 132 -7.92 21.56 -12.89
C THR A 132 -7.25 22.78 -13.56
N GLY A 133 -7.86 23.29 -14.63
CA GLY A 133 -7.33 24.39 -15.45
C GLY A 133 -6.83 24.01 -16.86
N GLY A 134 -7.07 22.77 -17.32
CA GLY A 134 -6.84 22.37 -18.71
C GLY A 134 -5.38 22.08 -19.08
N LYS A 135 -4.47 22.09 -18.09
CA LYS A 135 -3.05 21.73 -18.26
C LYS A 135 -2.90 20.21 -18.35
N THR A 136 -1.95 19.74 -19.15
CA THR A 136 -1.60 18.33 -19.24
C THR A 136 -1.08 17.82 -17.89
N ASN A 137 -1.64 16.70 -17.42
CA ASN A 137 -1.21 16.09 -16.17
C ASN A 137 0.17 15.44 -16.34
N ILE A 138 1.15 15.90 -15.55
CA ILE A 138 2.53 15.41 -15.55
C ILE A 138 2.67 14.08 -14.79
N TRP A 139 1.78 13.83 -13.82
CA TRP A 139 1.85 12.67 -12.91
C TRP A 139 1.06 11.46 -13.40
N ARG A 140 0.43 11.57 -14.57
CA ARG A 140 -0.36 10.51 -15.17
C ARG A 140 0.46 9.24 -15.40
N GLY A 141 -0.07 8.10 -14.96
CA GLY A 141 0.54 6.78 -15.14
C GLY A 141 1.85 6.58 -14.38
N THR A 142 2.20 7.50 -13.48
CA THR A 142 3.47 7.42 -12.77
C THR A 142 3.46 6.38 -11.64
N ALA A 143 2.29 6.10 -11.05
CA ALA A 143 2.06 5.03 -10.08
C ALA A 143 0.70 4.35 -10.33
N GLN A 144 0.59 3.08 -9.95
CA GLN A 144 -0.66 2.34 -9.94
C GLN A 144 -1.45 2.68 -8.67
N MET A 145 -2.71 3.07 -8.85
CA MET A 145 -3.63 3.28 -7.73
C MET A 145 -4.04 1.94 -7.13
N MET A 146 -3.97 1.83 -5.80
CA MET A 146 -4.54 0.72 -5.03
C MET A 146 -5.54 1.30 -4.03
N LEU A 147 -6.83 1.05 -4.29
CA LEU A 147 -7.90 1.43 -3.37
C LEU A 147 -7.95 0.44 -2.21
N TYR A 148 -7.93 0.94 -0.98
CA TYR A 148 -8.19 0.13 0.21
C TYR A 148 -9.46 0.60 0.90
N PRO A 149 -10.55 -0.20 0.91
CA PRO A 149 -11.86 0.25 1.36
C PRO A 149 -12.01 0.43 2.87
N TYR A 150 -11.04 -0.04 3.67
CA TYR A 150 -11.09 -0.02 5.14
C TYR A 150 -10.07 0.95 5.77
N LEU A 151 -9.60 1.93 5.01
CA LEU A 151 -8.74 3.03 5.49
C LEU A 151 -9.57 4.28 5.79
#